data_AF-A0A5E4SRP1-F1
#
_entry.id   AF-A0A5E4SRP1-F1
#
_cell.length_a   1.000
_cell.length_b   1.000
_cell.length_c   1.000
_cell.angle_alpha   90.00
_cell.angle_beta   90.00
_cell.angle_gamma   90.00
#
_symmetry.space_group_name_H-M   'P 1'
#
loop_
_entity.id
_entity.type
_entity.pdbx_description
1 polymer ?
#
loop_
_entity_poly.entity_id
_entity_poly.type
_entity_poly.pdbx_seq_one_letter_code
_entity_poly.pdbx_strand_id
1 'polypeptide(L)'
;MAVTPAFAPAYTVFRGMRRIASGSLADAAIAYQQASLVDAHLPVLIFDDLTGDTRDVDVRGTAADIRERYCPVVVSASVADAAIDAIEATEATEAPAKSRGRPKLGVVAREVTLLPRHWDWLADQPGGASVALRKLVDEARRKFADRDLMRRAQERAYRFMSTIAGDLPQFEEASRALFANDFDALNARIAEWPEDVREYLTRLSSTDDLAALMNE
;
A
#
# COMPACT_ATOMS: atom_id res chain seq x y z
N MET A 1 -22.71 -11.41 -16.30
CA MET A 1 -21.92 -10.23 -15.89
C MET A 1 -21.07 -10.66 -14.71
N ALA A 2 -19.81 -11.00 -14.95
CA ALA A 2 -18.87 -11.23 -13.86
C ALA A 2 -18.47 -9.85 -13.34
N VAL A 3 -18.84 -9.55 -12.10
CA VAL A 3 -18.28 -8.42 -11.36
C VAL A 3 -16.79 -8.76 -11.20
N THR A 4 -15.92 -8.03 -11.90
CA THR A 4 -14.49 -8.03 -11.58
C THR A 4 -14.40 -7.59 -10.12
N PRO A 5 -13.95 -8.42 -9.18
CA PRO A 5 -13.76 -7.94 -7.82
C PRO A 5 -12.64 -6.90 -7.89
N ALA A 6 -12.93 -5.68 -7.43
CA ALA A 6 -11.88 -4.74 -7.04
C ALA A 6 -11.02 -5.48 -6.01
N PHE A 7 -9.73 -5.68 -6.28
CA PHE A 7 -8.88 -6.37 -5.32
C PHE A 7 -8.58 -5.38 -4.19
N ALA A 8 -9.30 -5.52 -3.08
CA ALA A 8 -8.94 -4.87 -1.83
C ALA A 8 -7.50 -5.26 -1.44
N PRO A 9 -6.79 -4.45 -0.61
CA PRO A 9 -5.45 -4.79 -0.14
C PRO A 9 -5.40 -6.24 0.34
N ALA A 10 -4.50 -7.00 -0.26
CA ALA A 10 -4.37 -8.42 -0.03
C ALA A 10 -3.48 -8.68 1.18
N TYR A 11 -3.92 -9.57 2.04
CA TYR A 11 -3.19 -10.05 3.21
C TYR A 11 -2.99 -11.54 3.06
N THR A 12 -1.78 -12.01 3.37
CA THR A 12 -1.43 -13.43 3.26
C THR A 12 -1.03 -13.98 4.62
N VAL A 13 -1.64 -15.12 4.99
CA VAL A 13 -1.45 -15.73 6.30
C VAL A 13 -0.52 -16.93 6.17
N PHE A 14 0.50 -16.94 7.01
CA PHE A 14 1.44 -18.03 7.17
C PHE A 14 1.30 -18.68 8.53
N ARG A 15 1.47 -20.00 8.58
CA ARG A 15 1.65 -20.77 9.80
C ARG A 15 3.00 -21.46 9.75
N GLY A 16 3.94 -21.01 10.59
CA GLY A 16 5.35 -21.29 10.38
C GLY A 16 5.77 -20.83 8.98
N MET A 17 6.20 -21.76 8.13
CA MET A 17 6.64 -21.50 6.75
C MET A 17 5.63 -21.95 5.68
N ARG A 18 4.40 -22.29 6.08
CA ARG A 18 3.33 -22.71 5.17
C ARG A 18 2.29 -21.62 5.01
N ARG A 19 1.92 -21.29 3.78
CA ARG A 19 0.81 -20.36 3.47
C ARG A 19 -0.52 -21.09 3.70
N ILE A 20 -1.44 -20.45 4.43
CA ILE A 20 -2.74 -21.04 4.78
C ILE A 20 -3.94 -20.26 4.23
N ALA A 21 -3.79 -18.97 3.95
CA ALA A 21 -4.84 -18.14 3.36
C ALA A 21 -4.25 -16.90 2.67
N SER A 22 -4.99 -16.33 1.72
CA SER A 22 -4.72 -15.01 1.15
C SER A 22 -6.06 -14.35 0.80
N GLY A 23 -6.21 -13.06 1.07
CA GLY A 23 -7.46 -12.33 0.82
C GLY A 23 -7.59 -11.03 1.60
N SER A 24 -8.82 -10.65 1.93
CA SER A 24 -9.09 -9.44 2.72
C SER A 24 -8.53 -9.55 4.15
N LEU A 25 -8.37 -8.41 4.84
CA LEU A 25 -7.93 -8.41 6.24
C LEU A 25 -8.88 -9.21 7.14
N ALA A 26 -10.18 -9.19 6.85
CA ALA A 26 -11.17 -9.97 7.57
C ALA A 26 -10.97 -11.48 7.39
N ASP A 27 -10.76 -11.93 6.16
CA ASP A 27 -10.53 -13.35 5.86
C ASP A 27 -9.19 -13.82 6.44
N ALA A 28 -8.14 -12.99 6.36
CA ALA A 28 -6.86 -13.25 6.97
C ALA A 28 -6.95 -13.35 8.51
N ALA A 29 -7.71 -12.46 9.16
CA ALA A 29 -7.94 -12.50 10.61
C ALA A 29 -8.72 -13.76 11.03
N ILE A 30 -9.71 -14.19 10.25
CA ILE A 30 -10.43 -15.44 10.49
C ILE A 30 -9.50 -16.64 10.35
N ALA A 31 -8.70 -16.69 9.27
CA ALA A 31 -7.74 -17.76 9.07
C ALA A 31 -6.69 -17.81 10.19
N TYR A 32 -6.24 -16.65 10.67
CA TYR A 32 -5.36 -16.55 11.84
C TYR A 32 -6.01 -17.14 13.09
N GLN A 33 -7.27 -16.78 13.37
CA GLN A 33 -8.01 -17.29 14.52
C GLN A 33 -8.14 -18.81 14.46
N GLN A 34 -8.57 -19.35 13.32
CA GLN A 34 -8.77 -20.78 13.11
C GLN A 34 -7.45 -21.55 13.23
N ALA A 35 -6.37 -21.06 12.63
CA ALA A 35 -5.06 -21.67 12.75
C ALA A 35 -4.56 -21.67 14.20
N SER A 36 -4.73 -20.56 14.92
CA SER A 36 -4.32 -20.46 16.33
C SER A 36 -5.05 -21.45 17.23
N LEU A 37 -6.30 -21.81 16.91
CA LEU A 37 -7.08 -22.80 17.65
C LEU A 37 -6.63 -24.25 17.39
N VAL A 38 -6.09 -24.55 16.21
CA VAL A 38 -5.72 -25.93 15.84
C VAL A 38 -4.44 -26.39 16.53
N ASP A 39 -3.45 -25.50 16.64
CA ASP A 39 -2.15 -25.78 17.27
C ASP A 39 -1.49 -24.44 17.62
N ALA A 40 -1.43 -24.19 18.93
CA ALA A 40 -0.98 -22.93 19.51
C ALA A 40 0.55 -22.79 19.54
N HIS A 41 1.30 -23.84 19.21
CA HIS A 41 2.76 -23.83 19.29
C HIS A 41 3.45 -23.34 18.02
N LEU A 42 2.75 -23.33 16.88
CA LEU A 42 3.26 -22.78 15.63
C LEU A 42 2.85 -21.31 15.47
N PRO A 43 3.81 -20.39 15.25
CA PRO A 43 3.49 -18.98 15.05
C PRO A 43 2.66 -18.82 13.78
N VAL A 44 1.57 -18.06 13.90
CA VAL A 44 0.77 -17.62 12.77
C VAL A 44 1.09 -16.16 12.53
N LEU A 45 1.38 -15.79 11.28
CA LEU A 45 1.73 -14.43 10.89
C LEU A 45 0.84 -14.01 9.73
N ILE A 46 0.38 -12.76 9.77
CA ILE A 46 -0.33 -12.14 8.64
C ILE A 46 0.63 -11.14 8.02
N PHE A 47 0.89 -11.25 6.73
CA PHE A 47 1.67 -10.28 5.98
C PHE A 47 0.75 -9.40 5.15
N ASP A 48 1.07 -8.11 5.10
CA ASP A 48 0.47 -7.15 4.18
C ASP A 48 1.18 -7.28 2.82
N ASP A 49 0.46 -7.68 1.76
CA ASP A 49 1.06 -7.92 0.44
C ASP A 49 1.53 -6.61 -0.24
N LEU A 50 1.16 -5.43 0.27
CA LEU A 50 1.65 -4.14 -0.23
C LEU A 50 3.01 -3.76 0.38
N THR A 51 3.21 -4.03 1.67
CA THR A 51 4.42 -3.58 2.41
C THR A 51 5.38 -4.70 2.75
N GLY A 52 4.92 -5.95 2.79
CA GLY A 52 5.69 -7.12 3.24
C GLY A 52 5.87 -7.19 4.76
N ASP A 53 5.24 -6.28 5.51
CA ASP A 53 5.29 -6.26 6.98
C ASP A 53 4.24 -7.19 7.58
N THR A 54 4.47 -7.59 8.82
CA THR A 54 3.46 -8.29 9.61
C THR A 54 2.36 -7.36 10.11
N ARG A 55 1.14 -7.85 10.13
CA ARG A 55 -0.04 -7.14 10.60
C ARG A 55 -0.68 -7.84 11.81
N ASP A 56 -0.72 -7.13 12.93
CA ASP A 56 -1.46 -7.57 14.11
C ASP A 56 -2.97 -7.32 13.95
N VAL A 57 -3.76 -8.31 14.35
CA VAL A 57 -5.23 -8.29 14.26
C VAL A 57 -5.88 -8.71 15.57
N ASP A 58 -6.99 -8.05 15.90
CA ASP A 58 -7.88 -8.45 16.98
C ASP A 58 -8.87 -9.51 16.46
N VAL A 59 -8.65 -10.74 16.92
CA VAL A 59 -9.45 -11.92 16.59
C VAL A 59 -10.41 -12.32 17.71
N ARG A 60 -10.77 -11.41 18.61
CA ARG A 60 -11.79 -11.68 19.63
C ARG A 60 -13.19 -11.74 19.03
N GLY A 61 -13.97 -12.73 19.47
CA GLY A 61 -15.34 -12.96 19.04
C GLY A 61 -15.49 -14.04 17.98
N THR A 62 -16.66 -14.10 17.37
CA THR A 62 -17.00 -15.00 16.26
C THR A 62 -16.44 -14.47 14.93
N ALA A 63 -16.44 -15.32 13.90
CA ALA A 63 -16.07 -14.90 12.55
C ALA A 63 -16.98 -13.79 11.98
N ALA A 64 -18.22 -13.66 12.48
CA ALA A 64 -19.10 -12.54 12.12
C ALA A 64 -18.60 -11.23 12.73
N ASP A 65 -18.24 -11.25 14.02
CA ASP A 65 -17.71 -10.07 14.73
C ASP A 65 -16.40 -9.58 14.10
N ILE A 66 -15.53 -10.51 13.67
CA ILE A 66 -14.27 -10.18 12.98
C ILE A 66 -14.55 -9.52 11.62
N ARG A 67 -15.51 -10.04 10.85
CA ARG A 67 -15.89 -9.44 9.56
C ARG A 67 -16.49 -8.07 9.71
N GLU A 68 -17.30 -7.84 10.73
CA GLU A 68 -17.85 -6.52 11.02
C GLU A 68 -16.74 -5.53 11.37
N ARG A 69 -15.78 -5.96 12.20
CA ARG A 69 -14.61 -5.14 12.61
C ARG A 69 -13.70 -4.76 11.45
N TYR A 70 -13.46 -5.70 10.54
CA TYR A 70 -12.56 -5.52 9.38
C TYR A 70 -13.32 -5.38 8.07
N CYS A 71 -14.60 -5.03 8.12
CA CYS A 71 -15.37 -4.76 6.93
C CYS A 71 -14.67 -3.59 6.22
N PRO A 72 -14.27 -3.76 4.95
CA PRO A 72 -13.70 -2.65 4.21
C PRO A 72 -14.73 -1.52 4.24
N VAL A 73 -14.34 -0.39 4.82
CA VAL A 73 -15.11 0.84 4.66
C VAL A 73 -14.97 1.17 3.19
N VAL A 74 -15.89 0.65 2.38
CA VAL A 74 -16.06 1.09 1.02
C VAL A 74 -16.48 2.54 1.19
N VAL A 75 -15.51 3.44 1.05
CA VAL A 75 -15.80 4.85 0.89
C VAL A 75 -16.43 4.95 -0.48
N SER A 76 -17.71 4.58 -0.55
CA SER A 76 -18.56 4.90 -1.67
C SER A 76 -18.50 6.41 -1.76
N ALA A 77 -17.85 6.90 -2.82
CA ALA A 77 -17.77 8.31 -3.17
C ALA A 77 -19.15 8.83 -3.63
N SER A 78 -20.20 8.60 -2.83
CA SER A 78 -21.60 8.88 -3.17
C SER A 78 -22.46 9.28 -1.97
N VAL A 79 -21.89 9.80 -0.87
CA VAL A 79 -22.70 10.48 0.17
C VAL A 79 -22.08 11.78 0.71
N ALA A 80 -20.95 12.24 0.16
CA ALA A 80 -20.34 13.51 0.57
C ALA A 80 -21.03 14.77 -0.01
N ASP A 81 -22.06 14.63 -0.85
CA ASP A 81 -22.81 15.76 -1.42
C ASP A 81 -24.12 16.08 -0.69
N ALA A 82 -24.52 15.30 0.34
CA ALA A 82 -25.81 15.49 1.02
C ALA A 82 -25.71 15.99 2.47
N ALA A 83 -24.50 16.13 3.03
CA ALA A 83 -24.29 16.47 4.45
C ALA A 83 -23.57 17.81 4.67
N ILE A 84 -23.47 18.67 3.66
CA ILE A 84 -23.03 20.07 3.80
C ILE A 84 -24.23 21.04 3.82
N ASP A 85 -25.43 20.59 3.41
CA ASP A 85 -26.63 21.44 3.25
C ASP A 85 -27.41 21.76 4.55
N ALA A 86 -26.90 21.40 5.72
CA ALA A 86 -27.63 21.55 6.99
C ALA A 86 -27.03 22.55 8.00
N ILE A 87 -25.94 23.27 7.67
CA ILE A 87 -25.29 24.21 8.62
C ILE A 87 -25.33 25.69 8.16
N GLU A 88 -25.72 26.01 6.92
CA GLU A 88 -25.85 27.41 6.46
C GLU A 88 -27.30 27.90 6.36
N ALA A 89 -28.10 27.67 7.40
CA ALA A 89 -29.44 28.24 7.52
C ALA A 89 -29.53 29.22 8.71
N THR A 90 -28.62 30.19 8.82
CA THR A 90 -28.87 31.42 9.59
C THR A 90 -27.99 32.57 9.08
N GLU A 91 -28.63 33.69 8.72
CA GLU A 91 -28.09 35.03 8.41
C GLU A 91 -27.88 35.43 6.92
N ALA A 92 -29.01 35.82 6.30
CA ALA A 92 -29.28 37.16 5.74
C ALA A 92 -28.31 37.85 4.73
N THR A 93 -28.80 37.86 3.47
CA THR A 93 -29.07 39.07 2.63
C THR A 93 -28.01 39.60 1.64
N GLU A 94 -28.48 39.62 0.38
CA GLU A 94 -28.10 40.41 -0.81
C GLU A 94 -26.87 40.03 -1.67
N ALA A 95 -27.17 39.74 -2.94
CA ALA A 95 -26.28 39.34 -4.04
C ALA A 95 -25.88 40.58 -4.90
N PRO A 96 -25.19 40.46 -6.07
CA PRO A 96 -24.55 39.29 -6.69
C PRO A 96 -23.14 39.55 -7.28
N ALA A 97 -22.32 38.50 -7.45
CA ALA A 97 -21.39 38.43 -8.58
C ALA A 97 -21.09 36.96 -8.96
N LYS A 98 -21.42 36.62 -10.21
CA LYS A 98 -21.20 35.31 -10.84
C LYS A 98 -19.70 34.96 -10.85
N SER A 99 -19.24 34.07 -9.97
CA SER A 99 -17.97 33.38 -10.17
C SER A 99 -18.22 32.15 -11.06
N ARG A 100 -17.77 32.26 -12.31
CA ARG A 100 -17.70 31.15 -13.26
C ARG A 100 -16.85 30.02 -12.66
N GLY A 101 -17.31 28.80 -12.84
CA GLY A 101 -16.75 27.58 -12.27
C GLY A 101 -15.24 27.46 -12.48
N ARG A 102 -14.49 27.60 -11.39
CA ARG A 102 -13.20 26.94 -11.25
C ARG A 102 -13.43 25.80 -10.26
N PRO A 103 -13.31 24.53 -10.67
CA PRO A 103 -13.34 23.42 -9.73
C PRO A 103 -12.28 23.70 -8.67
N LYS A 104 -12.67 23.67 -7.39
CA LYS A 104 -11.72 23.74 -6.28
C LYS A 104 -10.84 22.50 -6.38
N LEU A 105 -9.71 22.56 -7.10
CA LEU A 105 -8.64 21.57 -6.93
C LEU A 105 -8.29 21.63 -5.45
N GLY A 106 -8.51 20.55 -4.71
CA GLY A 106 -8.19 20.46 -3.28
C GLY A 106 -6.69 20.59 -3.03
N VAL A 107 -6.15 21.79 -3.18
CA VAL A 107 -4.74 22.11 -2.96
C VAL A 107 -4.58 22.42 -1.47
N VAL A 108 -3.80 21.58 -0.79
CA VAL A 108 -3.39 21.81 0.60
C VAL A 108 -2.07 22.58 0.60
N ALA A 109 -2.04 23.75 1.22
CA ALA A 109 -0.81 24.51 1.37
C ALA A 109 0.08 23.88 2.46
N ARG A 110 1.39 23.76 2.17
CA ARG A 110 2.43 23.36 3.13
C ARG A 110 3.67 24.21 2.91
N GLU A 111 4.44 24.42 3.96
CA GLU A 111 5.67 25.22 3.92
C GLU A 111 6.81 24.45 3.25
N VAL A 112 7.56 25.13 2.37
CA VAL A 112 8.75 24.59 1.70
C VAL A 112 9.86 25.62 1.78
N THR A 113 11.05 25.21 2.21
CA THR A 113 12.24 26.06 2.23
C THR A 113 13.11 25.74 1.02
N LEU A 114 13.40 26.75 0.21
CA LEU A 114 14.27 26.65 -0.97
C LEU A 114 15.36 27.71 -0.92
N LEU A 115 16.44 27.50 -1.68
CA LEU A 115 17.50 28.48 -1.84
C LEU A 115 16.99 29.72 -2.59
N PRO A 116 17.50 30.94 -2.28
CA PRO A 116 17.04 32.17 -2.92
C PRO A 116 17.01 32.10 -4.46
N ARG A 117 18.09 31.59 -5.08
CA ARG A 117 18.18 31.37 -6.53
C ARG A 117 17.05 30.51 -7.12
N HIS A 118 16.49 29.59 -6.34
CA HIS A 118 15.38 28.74 -6.79
C HIS A 118 14.06 29.50 -6.70
N TRP A 119 13.90 30.36 -5.70
CA TRP A 119 12.76 31.27 -5.61
C TRP A 119 12.74 32.28 -6.75
N ASP A 120 13.90 32.85 -7.08
CA ASP A 120 14.04 33.77 -8.21
C ASP A 120 13.62 33.07 -9.51
N TRP A 121 14.14 31.86 -9.76
CA TRP A 121 13.74 31.08 -10.92
C TRP A 121 12.25 30.70 -10.94
N LEU A 122 11.68 30.36 -9.78
CA LEU A 122 10.25 30.01 -9.65
C LEU A 122 9.33 31.21 -9.88
N ALA A 123 9.75 32.41 -9.51
CA ALA A 123 9.01 33.66 -9.72
C ALA A 123 8.91 34.01 -11.21
N ASP A 124 9.94 33.66 -11.99
CA ASP A 124 10.01 33.90 -13.43
C ASP A 124 9.17 32.90 -14.26
N GLN A 125 8.55 31.88 -13.64
CA GLN A 125 7.83 30.84 -14.37
C GLN A 125 6.43 31.28 -14.83
N PRO A 126 6.03 30.96 -16.08
CA PRO A 126 4.68 31.23 -16.56
C PRO A 126 3.65 30.38 -15.80
N GLY A 127 2.72 31.04 -15.10
CA GLY A 127 1.71 30.38 -14.27
C GLY A 127 2.06 30.26 -12.78
N GLY A 128 3.21 30.81 -12.37
CA GLY A 128 3.62 30.97 -10.96
C GLY A 128 4.31 29.75 -10.35
N ALA A 129 4.98 29.98 -9.22
CA ALA A 129 5.80 29.00 -8.52
C ALA A 129 5.09 27.65 -8.28
N SER A 130 3.83 27.66 -7.84
CA SER A 130 3.09 26.43 -7.51
C SER A 130 2.81 25.55 -8.74
N VAL A 131 2.62 26.12 -9.93
CA VAL A 131 2.40 25.35 -11.15
C VAL A 131 3.72 24.73 -11.64
N ALA A 132 4.81 25.50 -11.58
CA ALA A 132 6.14 25.01 -11.93
C ALA A 132 6.59 23.87 -10.99
N LEU A 133 6.42 24.05 -9.67
CA LEU A 133 6.70 23.01 -8.69
C LEU A 133 5.90 21.73 -8.95
N ARG A 134 4.60 21.84 -9.27
CA ARG A 134 3.78 20.67 -9.60
C ARG A 134 4.32 19.94 -10.82
N LYS A 135 4.64 20.66 -11.91
CA LYS A 135 5.21 20.05 -13.13
C LYS A 135 6.53 19.36 -12.87
N LEU A 136 7.43 19.98 -12.10
CA LEU A 136 8.72 19.41 -11.71
C LEU A 136 8.53 18.15 -10.86
N VAL A 137 7.59 18.16 -9.90
CA VAL A 137 7.24 16.99 -9.11
C VAL A 137 6.68 15.88 -10.00
N ASP A 138 5.74 16.20 -10.90
CA ASP A 138 5.14 15.21 -11.81
C ASP A 138 6.18 14.60 -12.75
N GLU A 139 7.12 15.40 -13.24
CA GLU A 139 8.22 14.94 -14.09
C GLU A 139 9.21 14.07 -13.31
N ALA A 140 9.62 14.50 -12.11
CA ALA A 140 10.48 13.70 -11.25
C ALA A 140 9.82 12.38 -10.86
N ARG A 141 8.53 12.40 -10.48
CA ARG A 141 7.74 11.20 -10.19
C ARG A 141 7.73 10.24 -11.38
N ARG A 142 7.50 10.75 -12.60
CA ARG A 142 7.53 9.91 -13.81
C ARG A 142 8.93 9.36 -14.10
N LYS A 143 9.97 10.17 -13.94
CA LYS A 143 11.36 9.78 -14.22
C LYS A 143 11.90 8.71 -13.26
N PHE A 144 11.46 8.73 -12.01
CA PHE A 144 11.92 7.80 -10.99
C PHE A 144 10.91 6.70 -10.65
N ALA A 145 9.75 6.65 -11.32
CA ALA A 145 8.67 5.72 -11.05
C ALA A 145 9.15 4.26 -11.00
N ASP A 146 9.84 3.80 -12.05
CA ASP A 146 10.28 2.40 -12.15
C ASP A 146 11.33 2.06 -11.08
N ARG A 147 12.25 2.99 -10.81
CA ARG A 147 13.28 2.82 -9.78
C ARG A 147 12.66 2.79 -8.37
N ASP A 148 11.69 3.66 -8.11
CA ASP A 148 10.98 3.68 -6.84
C ASP A 148 10.11 2.45 -6.65
N LEU A 149 9.47 1.96 -7.72
CA LEU A 149 8.70 0.72 -7.71
C LEU A 149 9.60 -0.49 -7.44
N MET A 150 10.76 -0.57 -8.11
CA MET A 150 11.77 -1.59 -7.85
C MET A 150 12.25 -1.57 -6.40
N ARG A 151 12.63 -0.40 -5.88
CA ARG A 151 13.05 -0.25 -4.49
C ARG A 151 11.97 -0.72 -3.52
N ARG A 152 10.71 -0.35 -3.76
CA ARG A 152 9.59 -0.77 -2.90
C ARG A 152 9.35 -2.28 -2.97
N ALA A 153 9.45 -2.88 -4.16
CA ALA A 153 9.32 -4.34 -4.32
C ALA A 153 10.45 -5.08 -3.57
N GLN A 154 11.68 -4.56 -3.63
CA GLN A 154 12.81 -5.10 -2.86
C GLN A 154 12.61 -4.95 -1.34
N GLU A 155 12.19 -3.77 -0.87
CA GLU A 155 11.92 -3.52 0.56
C GLU A 155 10.81 -4.45 1.08
N ARG A 156 9.75 -4.63 0.28
CA ARG A 156 8.63 -5.52 0.55
C ARG A 156 9.07 -6.98 0.67
N ALA A 157 9.79 -7.47 -0.32
CA ALA A 157 10.35 -8.83 -0.32
C ALA A 157 11.31 -9.04 0.85
N TYR A 158 12.18 -8.07 1.14
CA TYR A 158 13.15 -8.15 2.22
C TYR A 158 12.48 -8.19 3.60
N ARG A 159 11.46 -7.37 3.85
CA ARG A 159 10.70 -7.38 5.13
C ARG A 159 10.13 -8.77 5.41
N PHE A 160 9.38 -9.33 4.47
CA PHE A 160 8.85 -10.69 4.57
C PHE A 160 9.96 -11.72 4.84
N MET A 161 11.01 -11.68 4.01
CA MET A 161 12.13 -12.62 4.09
C MET A 161 12.82 -12.54 5.45
N SER A 162 13.06 -11.33 5.97
CA SER A 162 13.71 -11.12 7.28
C SER A 162 12.87 -11.67 8.44
N THR A 163 11.55 -11.61 8.33
CA THR A 163 10.64 -12.11 9.37
C THR A 163 10.52 -13.64 9.35
N ILE A 164 10.35 -14.26 8.17
CA ILE A 164 10.01 -15.68 8.09
C ILE A 164 11.21 -16.60 7.84
N ALA A 165 12.27 -16.06 7.23
CA ALA A 165 13.40 -16.82 6.70
C ALA A 165 14.75 -16.38 7.29
N GLY A 166 14.76 -15.55 8.34
CA GLY A 166 15.99 -15.06 8.96
C GLY A 166 16.94 -16.17 9.45
N ASP A 167 16.39 -17.32 9.86
CA ASP A 167 17.15 -18.49 10.32
C ASP A 167 17.41 -19.52 9.21
N LEU A 168 16.97 -19.27 7.97
CA LEU A 168 17.15 -20.20 6.85
C LEU A 168 18.57 -20.09 6.25
N PRO A 169 19.11 -21.18 5.71
CA PRO A 169 20.42 -21.15 5.06
C PRO A 169 20.40 -20.20 3.86
N GLN A 170 21.56 -19.59 3.57
CA GLN A 170 21.77 -18.68 2.43
C GLN A 170 20.95 -17.38 2.48
N PHE A 171 20.39 -17.01 3.64
CA PHE A 171 19.62 -15.76 3.82
C PHE A 171 20.42 -14.51 3.43
N GLU A 172 21.69 -14.41 3.84
CA GLU A 172 22.55 -13.27 3.54
C GLU A 172 22.88 -13.16 2.03
N GLU A 173 23.14 -14.29 1.38
CA GLU A 173 23.38 -14.34 -0.06
C GLU A 173 22.09 -14.03 -0.85
N ALA A 174 20.95 -14.50 -0.38
CA ALA A 174 19.64 -14.19 -0.95
C ALA A 174 19.32 -12.69 -0.82
N SER A 175 19.57 -12.07 0.35
CA SER A 175 19.35 -10.63 0.55
C SER A 175 20.22 -9.79 -0.38
N ARG A 176 21.48 -10.17 -0.58
CA ARG A 176 22.38 -9.51 -1.54
C ARG A 176 21.87 -9.64 -2.98
N ALA A 177 21.42 -10.83 -3.39
CA ALA A 177 20.87 -11.06 -4.72
C ALA A 177 19.60 -10.23 -4.97
N LEU A 178 18.70 -10.16 -3.97
CA LEU A 178 17.48 -9.35 -4.02
C LEU A 178 17.79 -7.86 -4.27
N PHE A 179 18.71 -7.27 -3.51
CA PHE A 179 19.09 -5.86 -3.68
C PHE A 179 19.91 -5.60 -4.95
N ALA A 180 20.65 -6.60 -5.44
CA ALA A 180 21.34 -6.55 -6.72
C ALA A 180 20.40 -6.69 -7.93
N ASN A 181 19.12 -7.00 -7.69
CA ASN A 181 18.11 -7.29 -8.73
C ASN A 181 18.50 -8.48 -9.62
N ASP A 182 19.18 -9.47 -9.03
CA ASP A 182 19.59 -10.71 -9.68
C ASP A 182 18.63 -11.83 -9.25
N PHE A 183 17.51 -11.95 -9.98
CA PHE A 183 16.46 -12.93 -9.69
C PHE A 183 16.92 -14.37 -9.93
N ASP A 184 17.83 -14.60 -10.86
CA ASP A 184 18.37 -15.94 -11.12
C ASP A 184 19.24 -16.41 -9.96
N ALA A 185 20.14 -15.53 -9.47
CA ALA A 185 20.91 -15.81 -8.27
C ALA A 185 20.01 -15.97 -7.04
N LEU A 186 19.00 -15.10 -6.88
CA LEU A 186 18.03 -15.19 -5.77
C LEU A 186 17.33 -16.56 -5.77
N ASN A 187 16.77 -16.97 -6.91
CA ASN A 187 16.08 -18.24 -7.07
C ASN A 187 16.98 -19.44 -6.75
N ALA A 188 18.25 -19.39 -7.15
CA ALA A 188 19.21 -20.42 -6.82
C ALA A 188 19.51 -20.50 -5.31
N ARG A 189 19.60 -19.35 -4.61
CA ARG A 189 19.86 -19.30 -3.15
C ARG A 189 18.68 -19.79 -2.32
N ILE A 190 17.47 -19.46 -2.73
CA ILE A 190 16.25 -19.87 -2.01
C ILE A 190 15.77 -21.26 -2.42
N ALA A 191 16.45 -21.97 -3.33
CA ALA A 191 15.99 -23.24 -3.89
C ALA A 191 15.74 -24.35 -2.86
N GLU A 192 16.33 -24.29 -1.66
CA GLU A 192 16.09 -25.26 -0.59
C GLU A 192 15.02 -24.79 0.42
N TRP A 193 14.53 -23.55 0.29
CA TRP A 193 13.52 -23.01 1.17
C TRP A 193 12.15 -23.64 0.90
N PRO A 194 11.23 -23.61 1.89
CA PRO A 194 9.86 -24.09 1.70
C PRO A 194 9.17 -23.41 0.52
N GLU A 195 8.43 -24.21 -0.25
CA GLU A 195 7.80 -23.78 -1.51
C GLU A 195 6.95 -22.51 -1.36
N ASP A 196 6.07 -22.48 -0.35
CA ASP A 196 5.21 -21.32 -0.07
C ASP A 196 6.01 -20.04 0.21
N VAL A 197 7.17 -20.15 0.88
CA VAL A 197 8.04 -19.00 1.16
C VAL A 197 8.66 -18.49 -0.13
N ARG A 198 9.15 -19.38 -1.00
CA ARG A 198 9.75 -19.01 -2.30
C ARG A 198 8.73 -18.37 -3.23
N GLU A 199 7.54 -18.98 -3.35
CA GLU A 199 6.46 -18.44 -4.20
C GLU A 199 6.06 -17.03 -3.75
N TYR A 200 5.85 -16.86 -2.45
CA TYR A 200 5.45 -15.58 -1.90
C TYR A 200 6.55 -14.53 -2.04
N LEU A 201 7.82 -14.89 -1.76
CA LEU A 201 8.97 -14.00 -1.95
C LEU A 201 9.10 -13.56 -3.42
N THR A 202 8.97 -14.50 -4.37
CA THR A 202 9.05 -14.22 -5.81
C THR A 202 7.96 -13.23 -6.21
N ARG A 203 6.73 -13.44 -5.74
CA ARG A 203 5.61 -12.51 -5.97
C ARG A 203 5.89 -11.13 -5.38
N LEU A 204 6.35 -11.06 -4.12
CA LEU A 204 6.66 -9.79 -3.46
C LEU A 204 7.80 -9.02 -4.15
N SER A 205 8.74 -9.73 -4.77
CA SER A 205 9.84 -9.10 -5.50
C SER A 205 9.44 -8.56 -6.88
N SER A 206 8.26 -8.92 -7.39
CA SER A 206 7.74 -8.45 -8.67
C SER A 206 7.21 -7.02 -8.58
N THR A 207 7.69 -6.15 -9.47
CA THR A 207 7.19 -4.78 -9.62
C THR A 207 5.80 -4.73 -10.22
N ASP A 208 5.46 -5.67 -11.10
CA ASP A 208 4.16 -5.73 -11.77
C ASP A 208 3.03 -6.05 -10.78
N ASP A 209 3.30 -6.99 -9.86
CA ASP A 209 2.40 -7.31 -8.75
C ASP A 209 2.20 -6.10 -7.83
N LEU A 210 3.29 -5.39 -7.47
CA LEU A 210 3.20 -4.19 -6.65
C LEU A 210 2.43 -3.06 -7.35
N ALA A 211 2.66 -2.88 -8.66
CA ALA A 211 1.95 -1.87 -9.44
C ALA A 211 0.45 -2.18 -9.55
N ALA A 212 0.07 -3.46 -9.65
CA ALA A 212 -1.32 -3.87 -9.62
C ALA A 212 -1.99 -3.48 -8.28
N LEU A 213 -1.33 -3.78 -7.16
CA LEU A 213 -1.83 -3.43 -5.81
C LEU A 213 -1.88 -1.92 -5.52
N MET A 214 -1.06 -1.10 -6.20
CA MET A 214 -0.98 0.35 -5.96
C MET A 214 -1.95 1.17 -6.82
N ASN A 215 -2.47 0.62 -7.91
CA ASN A 215 -3.33 1.34 -8.86
C ASN A 215 -4.83 1.17 -8.55
N GLU A 216 -5.16 0.66 -7.36
CA GLU A 216 -6.50 0.45 -6.81
C GLU A 216 -6.74 1.35 -5.58
#